data_AF-A0AA38I0K3-F1
#
_entry.id   AF-A0AA38I0K3-F1
#
_cell.length_a   1.000
_cell.length_b   1.000
_cell.length_c   1.000
_cell.angle_alpha   90.00
_cell.angle_beta   90.00
_cell.angle_gamma   90.00
#
_symmetry.space_group_name_H-M   'P 1'
#
loop_
_entity.id
_entity.type
_entity.pdbx_description
1 polymer ?
#
loop_
_entity_poly.entity_id
_entity_poly.type
_entity_poly.pdbx_seq_one_letter_code
_entity_poly.pdbx_strand_id
1 'polypeptide(L)'
;MLNSELKPTVITFINSVNSSELFQDLMELGYTETAITQLYCYLLSYGLNIGELDLQIIYEKFGYCELFKIILHMDVQMGVPQRYTKNIVPVFAYDVNMNLERFLEQRSHYCANSIKVLRHYFVHPKLNDETDGYSEEQSSQEMPLLIELARNVFRKFFINKFKIKTCKEFYSRLNGLPISNTHKKIITYETILY
;
A
#
# COMPACT_ATOMS: atom_id res chain seq x y z
N MET A 1 -11.45 -27.52 -3.25
CA MET A 1 -11.38 -27.64 -1.78
C MET A 1 -10.08 -28.35 -1.46
N LEU A 2 -9.05 -27.64 -0.96
CA LEU A 2 -7.90 -28.33 -0.37
C LEU A 2 -8.40 -28.99 0.91
N ASN A 3 -8.40 -30.33 0.96
CA ASN A 3 -8.59 -31.06 2.20
C ASN A 3 -7.44 -30.69 3.13
N SER A 4 -7.69 -29.91 4.18
CA SER A 4 -6.64 -29.54 5.12
C SER A 4 -6.28 -30.75 5.98
N GLU A 5 -5.09 -31.34 5.74
CA GLU A 5 -4.49 -32.35 6.62
C GLU A 5 -4.01 -31.75 7.97
N LEU A 6 -4.11 -30.42 8.12
CA LEU A 6 -3.78 -29.75 9.36
C LEU A 6 -4.83 -30.02 10.45
N LYS A 7 -4.34 -30.41 11.63
CA LYS A 7 -5.18 -30.58 12.81
C LYS A 7 -5.85 -29.24 13.16
N PRO A 8 -7.11 -29.25 13.65
CA PRO A 8 -7.82 -28.03 14.05
C PRO A 8 -7.01 -27.14 15.02
N THR A 9 -6.21 -27.76 15.90
CA THR A 9 -5.32 -27.05 16.83
C THR A 9 -4.29 -26.17 16.11
N VAL A 10 -3.79 -26.61 14.95
CA VAL A 10 -2.83 -25.85 14.15
C VAL A 10 -3.51 -24.66 13.47
N ILE A 11 -4.75 -24.82 13.00
CA ILE A 11 -5.53 -23.73 12.41
C ILE A 11 -5.81 -22.66 13.47
N THR A 12 -6.23 -23.06 14.68
CA THR A 12 -6.43 -22.13 15.79
C THR A 12 -5.14 -21.39 16.16
N PHE A 13 -4.00 -22.09 16.14
CA PHE A 13 -2.69 -21.47 16.35
C PHE A 13 -2.40 -20.42 15.28
N ILE A 14 -2.54 -20.77 13.98
CA ILE A 14 -2.30 -19.83 12.85
C ILE A 14 -3.14 -18.56 13.01
N ASN A 15 -4.42 -18.70 13.36
CA ASN A 15 -5.32 -17.56 13.54
C ASN A 15 -4.95 -16.66 14.73
N SER A 16 -4.16 -17.18 15.68
CA SER A 16 -3.65 -16.44 16.84
C SER A 16 -2.26 -15.83 16.65
N VAL A 17 -1.57 -16.19 15.56
CA VAL A 17 -0.23 -15.65 15.26
C VAL A 17 -0.34 -14.17 14.93
N ASN A 18 0.49 -13.36 15.57
CA ASN A 18 0.72 -11.98 15.15
C ASN A 18 1.56 -11.99 13.87
N SER A 19 0.92 -11.72 12.74
CA SER A 19 1.59 -11.69 11.43
C SER A 19 2.73 -10.69 11.39
N SER A 20 2.59 -9.52 12.00
CA SER A 20 3.62 -8.47 11.93
C SER A 20 4.89 -8.87 12.66
N GLU A 21 4.75 -9.50 13.83
CA GLU A 21 5.88 -10.08 14.58
C GLU A 21 6.53 -11.21 13.79
N LEU A 22 5.73 -12.16 13.26
CA LEU A 22 6.25 -13.24 12.42
C LEU A 22 7.04 -12.70 11.21
N PHE A 23 6.54 -11.65 10.56
CA PHE A 23 7.26 -11.04 9.43
C PHE A 23 8.62 -10.48 9.87
N GLN A 24 8.66 -9.74 10.97
CA GLN A 24 9.89 -9.16 11.50
C GLN A 24 10.91 -10.24 11.87
N ASP A 25 10.48 -11.30 12.54
CA ASP A 25 11.34 -12.43 12.89
C ASP A 25 11.96 -13.09 11.65
N LEU A 26 11.14 -13.34 10.62
CA LEU A 26 11.63 -13.90 9.35
C LEU A 26 12.63 -12.96 8.66
N MET A 27 12.44 -11.65 8.79
CA MET A 27 13.38 -10.66 8.26
C MET A 27 14.71 -10.66 9.01
N GLU A 28 14.67 -10.76 10.34
CA GLU A 28 15.87 -10.82 11.19
C GLU A 28 16.67 -12.12 10.95
N LEU A 29 15.97 -13.21 10.67
CA LEU A 29 16.57 -14.50 10.28
C LEU A 29 17.13 -14.50 8.84
N GLY A 30 16.93 -13.42 8.07
CA GLY A 30 17.51 -13.26 6.74
C GLY A 30 16.81 -14.06 5.63
N TYR A 31 15.54 -14.41 5.81
CA TYR A 31 14.77 -15.08 4.76
C TYR A 31 14.56 -14.16 3.54
N THR A 32 14.55 -14.77 2.35
CA THR A 32 14.32 -14.04 1.09
C THR A 32 12.85 -13.67 0.92
N GLU A 33 12.59 -12.62 0.13
CA GLU A 33 11.22 -12.21 -0.24
C GLU A 33 10.40 -13.40 -0.77
N THR A 34 10.98 -14.23 -1.64
CA THR A 34 10.30 -15.39 -2.22
C THR A 34 9.91 -16.42 -1.15
N ALA A 35 10.80 -16.72 -0.21
CA ALA A 35 10.53 -17.68 0.86
C ALA A 35 9.42 -17.16 1.79
N ILE A 36 9.48 -15.87 2.15
CA ILE A 36 8.46 -15.23 2.97
C ILE A 36 7.12 -15.22 2.24
N THR A 37 7.11 -14.88 0.94
CA THR A 37 5.89 -14.87 0.12
C THR A 37 5.22 -16.24 0.09
N GLN A 38 5.99 -17.31 -0.14
CA GLN A 38 5.47 -18.67 -0.15
C GLN A 38 4.89 -19.08 1.20
N LEU A 39 5.59 -18.78 2.29
CA LEU A 39 5.12 -19.06 3.64
C LEU A 39 3.83 -18.30 3.95
N TYR A 40 3.78 -17.01 3.64
CA TYR A 40 2.58 -16.20 3.84
C TYR A 40 1.40 -16.71 3.02
N CYS A 41 1.58 -17.02 1.73
CA CYS A 41 0.53 -17.63 0.92
C CYS A 41 0.00 -18.93 1.53
N TYR A 42 0.89 -19.77 2.08
CA TYR A 42 0.49 -20.97 2.80
C TYR A 42 -0.34 -20.62 4.04
N LEU A 43 0.14 -19.75 4.93
CA LEU A 43 -0.56 -19.35 6.16
C LEU A 43 -1.90 -18.66 5.88
N LEU A 44 -1.96 -17.81 4.85
CA LEU A 44 -3.18 -17.12 4.40
C LEU A 44 -4.23 -18.11 3.91
N SER A 45 -3.82 -19.21 3.27
CA SER A 45 -4.74 -20.28 2.86
C SER A 45 -5.43 -20.98 4.05
N TYR A 46 -4.89 -20.82 5.26
CA TYR A 46 -5.44 -21.34 6.52
C TYR A 46 -6.07 -20.26 7.42
N GLY A 47 -6.20 -19.02 6.93
CA GLY A 47 -6.93 -17.96 7.65
C GLY A 47 -6.06 -17.03 8.51
N LEU A 48 -4.74 -16.99 8.28
CA LEU A 48 -3.89 -15.96 8.90
C LEU A 48 -4.50 -14.57 8.64
N ASN A 49 -4.72 -13.82 9.71
CA ASN A 49 -5.25 -12.47 9.62
C ASN A 49 -4.12 -11.50 9.27
N ILE A 50 -4.38 -10.59 8.33
CA ILE A 50 -3.46 -9.54 7.92
C ILE A 50 -4.10 -8.18 8.16
N GLY A 51 -3.35 -7.30 8.80
CA GLY A 51 -3.72 -5.91 9.04
C GLY A 51 -2.90 -4.92 8.21
N GLU A 52 -3.23 -3.64 8.42
CA GLU A 52 -2.54 -2.53 7.79
C GLU A 52 -1.03 -2.44 8.15
N LEU A 53 -0.64 -2.90 9.34
CA LEU A 53 0.76 -2.87 9.79
C LEU A 53 1.63 -3.80 8.95
N ASP A 54 1.12 -5.00 8.62
CA ASP A 54 1.84 -5.95 7.78
C ASP A 54 2.13 -5.37 6.41
N LEU A 55 1.14 -4.71 5.79
CA LEU A 55 1.32 -4.03 4.50
C LEU A 55 2.41 -2.95 4.57
N GLN A 56 2.46 -2.19 5.67
CA GLN A 56 3.50 -1.18 5.85
C GLN A 56 4.88 -1.81 5.99
N ILE A 57 5.04 -2.82 6.85
CA ILE A 57 6.32 -3.50 7.06
C ILE A 57 6.81 -4.15 5.76
N ILE A 58 5.91 -4.84 5.03
CA ILE A 58 6.21 -5.47 3.74
C ILE A 58 6.67 -4.42 2.73
N TYR A 59 5.96 -3.30 2.62
CA TYR A 59 6.31 -2.24 1.69
C TYR A 59 7.61 -1.55 2.06
N GLU A 60 7.85 -1.27 3.35
CA GLU A 60 9.10 -0.67 3.81
C GLU A 60 10.31 -1.56 3.51
N LYS A 61 10.13 -2.88 3.55
CA LYS A 61 11.21 -3.83 3.31
C LYS A 61 11.42 -4.19 1.84
N PHE A 62 10.33 -4.45 1.12
CA PHE A 62 10.36 -5.02 -0.24
C PHE A 62 9.71 -4.12 -1.29
N GLY A 63 9.13 -2.98 -0.91
CA GLY A 63 8.42 -2.09 -1.81
C GLY A 63 7.11 -2.70 -2.34
N TYR A 64 6.75 -2.34 -3.57
CA TYR A 64 5.55 -2.82 -4.25
C TYR A 64 5.75 -4.26 -4.80
N CYS A 65 6.09 -5.20 -3.91
CA CYS A 65 6.47 -6.58 -4.22
C CYS A 65 5.26 -7.50 -4.48
N GLU A 66 5.51 -8.77 -4.79
CA GLU A 66 4.45 -9.73 -5.10
C GLU A 66 3.59 -10.04 -3.86
N LEU A 67 4.20 -10.22 -2.69
CA LEU A 67 3.45 -10.41 -1.44
C LEU A 67 2.54 -9.22 -1.13
N PHE A 68 3.02 -7.99 -1.32
CA PHE A 68 2.22 -6.78 -1.14
C PHE A 68 1.01 -6.78 -2.08
N LYS A 69 1.21 -7.11 -3.37
CA LYS A 69 0.12 -7.24 -4.36
C LYS A 69 -0.90 -8.29 -3.97
N ILE A 70 -0.46 -9.46 -3.50
CA ILE A 70 -1.35 -10.53 -3.05
C ILE A 70 -2.24 -10.05 -1.90
N ILE A 71 -1.66 -9.39 -0.90
CA ILE A 71 -2.41 -8.91 0.28
C ILE A 71 -3.42 -7.81 -0.10
N LEU A 72 -3.11 -6.95 -1.08
CA LEU A 72 -4.06 -5.94 -1.58
C LEU A 72 -5.34 -6.55 -2.20
N HIS A 73 -5.31 -7.83 -2.56
CA HIS A 73 -6.47 -8.60 -3.01
C HIS A 73 -7.23 -9.31 -1.89
N MET A 74 -6.84 -9.11 -0.63
CA MET A 74 -7.45 -9.74 0.55
C MET A 74 -8.26 -8.74 1.37
N ASP A 75 -9.08 -9.27 2.28
CA ASP A 75 -9.83 -8.45 3.23
C ASP A 75 -8.90 -8.04 4.37
N VAL A 76 -8.20 -6.93 4.16
CA VAL A 76 -7.26 -6.36 5.14
C VAL A 76 -8.04 -5.69 6.27
N GLN A 77 -7.69 -6.04 7.50
CA GLN A 77 -8.28 -5.40 8.67
C GLN A 77 -7.66 -4.01 8.84
N MET A 78 -8.47 -2.98 8.55
CA MET A 78 -8.10 -1.59 8.78
C MET A 78 -8.23 -1.29 10.28
N GLY A 79 -7.15 -0.85 10.89
CA GLY A 79 -7.06 -0.55 12.31
C GLY A 79 -7.35 0.93 12.60
N VAL A 80 -6.96 1.36 13.80
CA VAL A 80 -6.91 2.79 14.13
C VAL A 80 -5.81 3.42 13.28
N PRO A 81 -6.04 4.58 12.62
CA PRO A 81 -5.04 5.19 11.74
C PRO A 81 -3.67 5.27 12.40
N GLN A 82 -2.67 4.64 11.79
CA GLN A 82 -1.30 4.70 12.27
C GLN A 82 -0.76 6.11 12.06
N ARG A 83 -0.97 6.92 13.10
CA ARG A 83 -0.21 8.15 13.33
C ARG A 83 1.26 7.73 13.27
N TYR A 84 2.09 8.47 12.54
CA TYR A 84 3.55 8.26 12.42
C TYR A 84 4.06 7.17 11.46
N THR A 85 3.30 6.75 10.45
CA THR A 85 3.90 5.93 9.37
C THR A 85 5.09 6.67 8.73
N LYS A 86 6.20 5.96 8.52
CA LYS A 86 7.41 6.53 7.89
C LYS A 86 7.23 6.70 6.39
N ASN A 87 6.42 5.84 5.78
CA ASN A 87 6.15 5.83 4.36
C ASN A 87 4.64 5.81 4.09
N ILE A 88 4.14 6.91 3.55
CA ILE A 88 2.71 7.10 3.27
C ILE A 88 2.24 6.41 1.98
N VAL A 89 3.15 6.06 1.06
CA VAL A 89 2.80 5.43 -0.23
C VAL A 89 1.97 4.15 -0.10
N PRO A 90 2.30 3.17 0.77
CA PRO A 90 1.45 1.99 0.94
C PRO A 90 0.03 2.36 1.37
N VAL A 91 -0.16 3.44 2.14
CA VAL A 91 -1.49 3.91 2.55
C VAL A 91 -2.32 4.37 1.35
N PHE A 92 -1.71 5.04 0.37
CA PHE A 92 -2.38 5.39 -0.88
C PHE A 92 -2.76 4.15 -1.72
N ALA A 93 -2.04 3.04 -1.55
CA ALA A 93 -2.36 1.77 -2.21
C ALA A 93 -3.53 1.04 -1.52
N TYR A 94 -3.50 0.90 -0.19
CA TYR A 94 -4.49 0.09 0.54
C TYR A 94 -5.72 0.87 1.06
N ASP A 95 -5.60 2.15 1.42
CA ASP A 95 -6.76 2.97 1.78
C ASP A 95 -7.31 3.63 0.51
N VAL A 96 -8.39 3.07 -0.03
CA VAL A 96 -9.06 3.59 -1.22
C VAL A 96 -9.57 5.02 -1.04
N ASN A 97 -9.82 5.45 0.20
CA ASN A 97 -10.29 6.80 0.52
C ASN A 97 -9.13 7.77 0.79
N MET A 98 -7.88 7.31 0.75
CA MET A 98 -6.71 8.17 0.85
C MET A 98 -6.47 8.87 -0.48
N ASN A 99 -6.36 10.20 -0.43
CA ASN A 99 -5.98 11.05 -1.55
C ASN A 99 -5.10 12.20 -1.04
N LEU A 100 -4.56 12.99 -1.96
CA LEU A 100 -3.62 14.05 -1.61
C LEU A 100 -4.29 15.13 -0.76
N GLU A 101 -5.54 15.49 -1.05
CA GLU A 101 -6.27 16.51 -0.30
C GLU A 101 -6.45 16.10 1.17
N ARG A 102 -6.90 14.86 1.40
CA ARG A 102 -7.09 14.29 2.73
C ARG A 102 -5.76 14.15 3.48
N PHE A 103 -4.69 13.76 2.78
CA PHE A 103 -3.35 13.73 3.36
C PHE A 103 -2.91 15.13 3.84
N LEU A 104 -3.11 16.16 3.01
CA LEU A 104 -2.72 17.54 3.34
C LEU A 104 -3.55 18.11 4.52
N GLU A 105 -4.83 17.77 4.61
CA GLU A 105 -5.69 18.11 5.76
C GLU A 105 -5.20 17.45 7.07
N GLN A 106 -4.63 16.25 6.96
CA GLN A 106 -4.18 15.43 8.10
C GLN A 106 -2.65 15.45 8.28
N ARG A 107 -1.95 16.39 7.63
CA ARG A 107 -0.48 16.42 7.52
C ARG A 107 0.25 16.30 8.86
N SER A 108 -0.31 16.86 9.93
CA SER A 108 0.25 16.82 11.29
C SER A 108 0.33 15.41 11.89
N HIS A 109 -0.35 14.42 11.29
CA HIS A 109 -0.32 13.03 11.73
C HIS A 109 0.78 12.19 11.05
N TYR A 110 1.49 12.77 10.08
CA TYR A 110 2.49 12.09 9.27
C TYR A 110 3.88 12.67 9.51
N CYS A 111 4.91 11.86 9.29
CA CYS A 111 6.29 12.30 9.46
C CYS A 111 6.77 13.12 8.24
N ALA A 112 7.79 13.96 8.42
CA ALA A 112 8.38 14.75 7.34
C ALA A 112 8.88 13.89 6.16
N ASN A 113 9.31 12.64 6.42
CA ASN A 113 9.71 11.71 5.37
C ASN A 113 8.55 11.34 4.43
N SER A 114 7.31 11.31 4.93
CA SER A 114 6.13 11.05 4.08
C SER A 114 5.95 12.12 3.01
N ILE A 115 6.19 13.40 3.36
CA ILE A 115 6.13 14.51 2.41
C ILE A 115 7.22 14.35 1.34
N LYS A 116 8.46 14.04 1.76
CA LYS A 116 9.58 13.81 0.82
C LYS A 116 9.26 12.72 -0.18
N VAL A 117 8.72 11.58 0.28
CA VAL A 117 8.36 10.47 -0.61
C VAL A 117 7.21 10.87 -1.55
N LEU A 118 6.20 11.61 -1.08
CA LEU A 118 5.07 12.02 -1.92
C LEU A 118 5.44 12.98 -3.05
N ARG A 119 6.51 13.75 -2.91
CA ARG A 119 7.00 14.62 -3.99
C ARG A 119 7.37 13.85 -5.26
N HIS A 120 7.71 12.56 -5.14
CA HIS A 120 7.95 11.71 -6.30
C HIS A 120 6.66 11.23 -6.99
N TYR A 121 5.50 11.34 -6.33
CA TYR A 121 4.22 10.87 -6.86
C TYR A 121 3.27 12.00 -7.25
N PHE A 122 3.46 13.19 -6.69
CA PHE A 122 2.57 14.33 -6.82
C PHE A 122 3.36 15.63 -6.98
N VAL A 123 2.95 16.42 -7.96
CA VAL A 123 3.34 17.83 -8.05
C VAL A 123 2.28 18.67 -7.36
N HIS A 124 2.59 19.20 -6.17
CA HIS A 124 1.63 20.04 -5.44
C HIS A 124 2.33 21.12 -4.61
N PRO A 125 1.92 22.40 -4.70
CA PRO A 125 2.60 23.51 -4.01
C PRO A 125 2.76 23.30 -2.50
N LYS A 126 1.70 22.82 -1.82
CA LYS A 126 1.73 22.53 -0.38
C LYS A 126 2.70 21.41 0.04
N LEU A 127 3.20 20.59 -0.89
CA LEU A 127 4.27 19.62 -0.60
C LEU A 127 5.66 20.28 -0.62
N ASN A 128 5.78 21.47 -1.24
CA ASN A 128 7.04 22.21 -1.41
C ASN A 128 7.24 23.31 -0.34
N ASP A 129 6.16 23.79 0.28
CA ASP A 129 6.17 24.93 1.24
C ASP A 129 7.00 24.71 2.52
N GLU A 130 7.39 23.47 2.86
CA GLU A 130 8.04 23.15 4.15
C GLU A 130 9.51 22.70 4.06
N THR A 131 10.21 23.08 2.98
CA THR A 131 11.66 22.83 2.90
C THR A 131 12.42 23.92 3.66
N ASP A 132 12.58 23.74 4.97
CA ASP A 132 13.58 24.44 5.78
C ASP A 132 14.99 24.15 5.20
N GLY A 133 15.60 25.17 4.60
CA GLY A 133 17.05 25.39 4.58
C GLY A 133 17.98 24.48 3.76
N TYR A 134 17.52 23.34 3.23
CA TYR A 134 18.37 22.45 2.42
C TYR A 134 17.85 22.33 0.99
N SER A 135 18.32 23.28 0.17
CA SER A 135 18.19 23.27 -1.29
C SER A 135 19.17 22.25 -1.89
N GLU A 136 18.70 21.02 -2.12
CA GLU A 136 19.16 20.29 -3.29
C GLU A 136 18.21 20.65 -4.44
N GLU A 137 18.80 21.25 -5.48
CA GLU A 137 18.15 21.60 -6.75
C GLU A 137 17.64 20.35 -7.46
N GLN A 138 16.56 19.76 -6.96
CA GLN A 138 15.71 18.93 -7.81
C GLN A 138 14.75 19.87 -8.50
N SER A 139 14.90 19.96 -9.84
CA SER A 139 14.02 20.69 -10.73
C SER A 139 12.57 20.37 -10.39
N SER A 140 11.97 21.23 -9.56
CA SER A 140 10.63 21.01 -9.06
C SER A 140 9.73 21.28 -10.25
N GLN A 141 9.21 20.21 -10.84
CA GLN A 141 8.20 20.31 -11.86
C GLN A 141 7.07 21.17 -11.26
N GLU A 142 6.83 22.36 -11.82
CA GLU A 142 5.87 23.31 -11.23
C GLU A 142 4.42 22.92 -11.53
N MET A 143 4.22 22.03 -12.50
CA MET A 143 2.91 21.63 -13.00
C MET A 143 2.74 20.10 -12.95
N PRO A 144 1.59 19.59 -12.46
CA PRO A 144 1.27 18.18 -12.51
C PRO A 144 1.31 17.62 -13.94
N LEU A 145 1.85 16.41 -14.07
CA LEU A 145 1.78 15.67 -15.32
C LEU A 145 0.33 15.33 -15.64
N LEU A 146 -0.01 15.30 -16.94
CA LEU A 146 -1.35 14.87 -17.39
C LEU A 146 -1.70 13.48 -16.85
N ILE A 147 -0.69 12.59 -16.78
CA ILE A 147 -0.83 11.24 -16.24
C ILE A 147 -1.19 11.26 -14.74
N GLU A 148 -0.64 12.20 -13.97
CA GLU A 148 -0.95 12.38 -12.56
C GLU A 148 -2.41 12.82 -12.37
N LEU A 149 -2.83 13.86 -13.12
CA LEU A 149 -4.20 14.36 -13.09
C LEU A 149 -5.18 13.26 -13.51
N ALA A 150 -4.88 12.54 -14.60
CA ALA A 150 -5.68 11.43 -15.08
C ALA A 150 -5.80 10.33 -14.03
N ARG A 151 -4.71 9.94 -13.37
CA ARG A 151 -4.71 8.97 -12.26
C ARG A 151 -5.65 9.41 -11.14
N ASN A 152 -5.50 10.65 -10.66
CA ASN A 152 -6.25 11.15 -9.51
C ASN A 152 -7.75 11.24 -9.83
N VAL A 153 -8.11 11.79 -11.00
CA VAL A 153 -9.50 11.86 -11.47
C VAL A 153 -10.08 10.47 -11.69
N PHE A 154 -9.33 9.57 -12.33
CA PHE A 154 -9.76 8.20 -12.56
C PHE A 154 -10.07 7.49 -11.24
N ARG A 155 -9.15 7.51 -10.27
CA ARG A 155 -9.37 6.86 -8.97
C ARG A 155 -10.64 7.37 -8.29
N LYS A 156 -10.81 8.70 -8.20
CA LYS A 156 -12.00 9.32 -7.62
C LYS A 156 -13.29 8.90 -8.33
N PHE A 157 -13.30 8.99 -9.66
CA PHE A 157 -14.45 8.56 -10.46
C PHE A 157 -14.75 7.07 -10.28
N PHE A 158 -13.72 6.23 -10.33
CA PHE A 158 -13.82 4.79 -10.24
C PHE A 158 -14.40 4.38 -8.89
N ILE A 159 -13.85 4.88 -7.78
CA ILE A 159 -14.33 4.61 -6.42
C ILE A 159 -15.80 5.04 -6.27
N ASN A 160 -16.14 6.25 -6.72
CA ASN A 160 -17.50 6.80 -6.57
C ASN A 160 -18.52 6.06 -7.43
N LYS A 161 -18.21 5.82 -8.71
CA LYS A 161 -19.12 5.13 -9.65
C LYS A 161 -19.45 3.73 -9.18
N PHE A 162 -18.46 3.04 -8.62
CA PHE A 162 -18.54 1.65 -8.24
C PHE A 162 -18.83 1.42 -6.75
N LYS A 163 -18.90 2.50 -5.95
CA LYS A 163 -19.09 2.49 -4.48
C LYS A 163 -18.09 1.57 -3.78
N ILE A 164 -16.83 1.65 -4.21
CA ILE A 164 -15.73 0.82 -3.72
C ILE A 164 -15.41 1.21 -2.27
N LYS A 165 -15.37 0.24 -1.36
CA LYS A 165 -15.09 0.48 0.06
C LYS A 165 -13.78 -0.10 0.55
N THR A 166 -13.27 -1.14 -0.12
CA THR A 166 -12.07 -1.86 0.30
C THR A 166 -11.02 -1.91 -0.82
N CYS A 167 -9.75 -2.10 -0.45
CA CYS A 167 -8.68 -2.32 -1.43
C CYS A 167 -8.97 -3.54 -2.31
N LYS A 168 -9.40 -4.66 -1.73
CA LYS A 168 -9.80 -5.86 -2.47
C LYS A 168 -10.77 -5.55 -3.60
N GLU A 169 -11.85 -4.83 -3.30
CA GLU A 169 -12.84 -4.43 -4.32
C GLU A 169 -12.21 -3.54 -5.41
N PHE A 170 -11.34 -2.61 -5.01
CA PHE A 170 -10.62 -1.73 -5.93
C PHE A 170 -9.76 -2.54 -6.91
N TYR A 171 -8.87 -3.39 -6.40
CA TYR A 171 -7.93 -4.15 -7.21
C TYR A 171 -8.63 -5.22 -8.05
N SER A 172 -9.63 -5.92 -7.52
CA SER A 172 -10.42 -6.89 -8.30
C SER A 172 -11.13 -6.24 -9.48
N ARG A 173 -11.73 -5.06 -9.29
CA ARG A 173 -12.42 -4.35 -10.39
C ARG A 173 -11.43 -3.74 -11.38
N LEU A 174 -10.34 -3.14 -10.89
CA LEU A 174 -9.28 -2.58 -11.74
C LEU A 174 -8.67 -3.66 -12.65
N ASN A 175 -8.45 -4.86 -12.13
CA ASN A 175 -7.91 -5.97 -12.91
C ASN A 175 -8.85 -6.42 -14.04
N GLY A 176 -10.17 -6.30 -13.86
CA GLY A 176 -11.17 -6.60 -14.88
C GLY A 176 -11.31 -5.54 -15.98
N LEU A 177 -10.67 -4.38 -15.86
CA LEU A 177 -10.74 -3.35 -16.90
C LEU A 177 -9.86 -3.71 -18.11
N PRO A 178 -10.34 -3.43 -19.35
CA PRO A 178 -9.59 -3.64 -20.58
C PRO A 178 -8.58 -2.51 -20.83
N ILE A 179 -7.70 -2.28 -19.85
CA ILE A 179 -6.62 -1.28 -19.91
C ILE A 179 -5.26 -1.97 -19.76
N SER A 180 -4.22 -1.35 -20.31
CA SER A 180 -2.87 -1.94 -20.26
C SER A 180 -2.32 -2.00 -18.83
N ASN A 181 -1.37 -2.91 -18.61
CA ASN A 181 -0.74 -3.08 -17.31
C ASN A 181 -0.04 -1.78 -16.83
N THR A 182 0.56 -1.02 -17.74
CA THR A 182 1.17 0.28 -17.44
C THR A 182 0.18 1.24 -16.80
N HIS A 183 -1.04 1.34 -17.32
CA HIS A 183 -2.07 2.19 -16.74
C HIS A 183 -2.50 1.69 -15.36
N LYS A 184 -2.62 0.38 -15.17
CA LYS A 184 -2.94 -0.21 -13.86
C LYS A 184 -1.87 0.15 -12.83
N LYS A 185 -0.58 0.01 -13.17
CA LYS A 185 0.55 0.36 -12.29
C LYS A 185 0.56 1.84 -11.89
N ILE A 186 0.25 2.73 -12.83
CA ILE A 186 0.10 4.17 -12.55
C ILE A 186 -1.07 4.38 -11.57
N ILE A 187 -2.23 3.77 -11.83
CA ILE A 187 -3.43 3.88 -11.00
C ILE A 187 -3.19 3.38 -9.57
N THR A 188 -2.35 2.37 -9.39
CA THR A 188 -2.08 1.72 -8.10
C THR A 188 -0.86 2.28 -7.36
N TYR A 189 -0.26 3.38 -7.85
CA TYR A 189 0.97 3.95 -7.30
C TYR A 189 2.17 2.98 -7.32
N GLU A 190 2.16 1.94 -8.16
CA GLU A 190 3.32 1.05 -8.36
C GLU A 190 4.43 1.77 -9.14
N THR A 191 4.08 2.80 -9.91
CA THR A 191 5.02 3.56 -10.74
C THR A 191 5.12 5.01 -10.29
N ILE A 192 6.35 5.44 -10.01
CA ILE A 192 6.74 6.84 -9.81
C ILE A 192 6.60 7.57 -11.15
N LEU A 193 6.06 8.79 -11.12
CA LEU A 193 5.92 9.61 -12.31
C LEU A 193 7.17 10.50 -12.43
N TYR A 194 7.83 10.47 -13.59
CA TYR A 194 9.05 11.22 -13.89
C TYR A 194 8.76 12.34 -14.90
#